data_AF-A0A6I6G3Z7-F1
#
_entry.id   AF-A0A6I6G3Z7-F1
#
_cell.length_a   1.000
_cell.length_b   1.000
_cell.length_c   1.000
_cell.angle_alpha   90.00
_cell.angle_beta   90.00
_cell.angle_gamma   90.00
#
_symmetry.space_group_name_H-M   'P 1'
#
loop_
_entity.id
_entity.type
_entity.pdbx_description
1 polymer ?
#
loop_
_entity_poly.entity_id
_entity_poly.type
_entity_poly.pdbx_seq_one_letter_code
_entity_poly.pdbx_strand_id
1 'polypeptide(L)'
;MIKDKAERDTKKALLPAITPSGTFSHRSDQSMLKHSGFICLDIDHKDNCNLQNFFELKSELSKIKQVAYCGLSVSGEGYFVLIPVAYPEKHHLHFQALLQLFTNFNIRLDQKCGNLSRLRGYSWDPEAYFNHAAIPFTGLPKPMAPAPNKPFSSYAKHQGNNQVLVEIILKHIESHCLDITADYNVWFSIGCNLASSFGHAGRSYYHRLSQFHSAYKPSETDRKFDECLKKAVTSQASLGTLINIAKSLGIMANYSP
;
A
#
# COMPACT_ATOMS: atom_id res chain seq x y z
N MET A 1 14.08 0.50 -18.40
CA MET A 1 13.76 0.96 -17.03
C MET A 1 14.99 0.84 -16.14
N ILE A 2 15.23 1.83 -15.27
CA ILE A 2 16.33 1.80 -14.29
C ILE A 2 15.93 0.87 -13.14
N LYS A 3 16.68 -0.21 -12.93
CA LYS A 3 16.38 -1.24 -11.91
C LYS A 3 16.86 -0.85 -10.52
N ASP A 4 17.96 -0.10 -10.43
CA ASP A 4 18.50 0.35 -9.15
C ASP A 4 17.64 1.47 -8.54
N LYS A 5 17.23 1.29 -7.28
CA LYS A 5 16.36 2.24 -6.60
C LYS A 5 17.07 3.56 -6.32
N ALA A 6 18.34 3.53 -5.91
CA ALA A 6 19.07 4.74 -5.55
C ALA A 6 19.36 5.61 -6.77
N GLU A 7 19.75 4.99 -7.89
CA GLU A 7 19.93 5.67 -9.18
C GLU A 7 18.60 6.28 -9.65
N ARG A 8 17.50 5.52 -9.56
CA ARG A 8 16.17 6.00 -9.93
C ARG A 8 15.72 7.19 -9.09
N ASP A 9 15.90 7.12 -7.77
CA ASP A 9 15.51 8.19 -6.85
C ASP A 9 16.32 9.47 -7.12
N THR A 10 17.62 9.32 -7.44
CA THR A 10 18.51 10.44 -7.80
C THR A 10 18.07 11.13 -9.10
N LYS A 11 17.76 10.36 -10.15
CA LYS A 11 17.29 10.95 -11.41
C LYS A 11 15.89 11.57 -11.28
N LYS A 12 15.00 10.95 -10.51
CA LYS A 12 13.67 11.51 -10.21
C LYS A 12 13.75 12.87 -9.54
N ALA A 13 14.73 13.09 -8.67
CA ALA A 13 14.94 14.36 -7.99
C ALA A 13 15.37 15.52 -8.92
N LEU A 14 15.87 15.22 -10.13
CA LEU A 14 16.29 16.22 -11.12
C LEU A 14 15.16 16.64 -12.06
N LEU A 15 14.02 15.96 -12.01
CA LEU A 15 12.91 16.26 -12.92
C LEU A 15 12.28 17.61 -12.56
N PRO A 16 11.87 18.40 -13.56
CA PRO A 16 10.92 19.48 -13.33
C PRO A 16 9.73 18.94 -12.54
N ALA A 17 9.19 19.77 -11.65
CA ALA A 17 8.10 19.37 -10.77
C ALA A 17 7.06 20.48 -10.63
N ILE A 18 5.83 20.07 -10.41
CA ILE A 18 4.71 20.95 -10.09
C ILE A 18 4.20 20.67 -8.68
N THR A 19 3.38 21.59 -8.17
CA THR A 19 2.49 21.35 -7.03
C THR A 19 1.06 21.30 -7.56
N PRO A 20 0.50 20.11 -7.84
CA PRO A 20 -0.75 20.01 -8.59
C PRO A 20 -1.95 20.71 -7.92
N SER A 21 -1.94 20.77 -6.59
CA SER A 21 -3.06 21.31 -5.80
C SER A 21 -3.09 22.84 -5.73
N GLY A 22 -2.06 23.56 -6.19
CA GLY A 22 -2.07 25.03 -6.13
C GLY A 22 -0.74 25.70 -6.43
N THR A 23 -0.72 27.02 -6.27
CA THR A 23 0.49 27.84 -6.31
C THR A 23 0.88 28.29 -4.91
N PHE A 24 2.17 28.44 -4.68
CA PHE A 24 2.75 28.70 -3.36
C PHE A 24 3.90 29.70 -3.48
N SER A 25 4.14 30.51 -2.46
CA SER A 25 5.32 31.39 -2.44
C SER A 25 6.63 30.63 -2.19
N HIS A 26 6.53 29.52 -1.47
CA HIS A 26 7.57 28.49 -1.28
C HIS A 26 6.88 27.17 -0.93
N ARG A 27 7.58 26.02 -0.99
CA ARG A 27 6.94 24.71 -0.77
C ARG A 27 6.56 24.47 0.70
N SER A 28 5.37 24.89 1.09
CA SER A 28 4.72 24.62 2.38
C SER A 28 3.20 24.72 2.23
N ASP A 29 2.43 23.95 2.99
CA ASP A 29 0.96 24.03 2.95
C ASP A 29 0.46 25.40 3.45
N GLN A 30 1.22 26.03 4.36
CA GLN A 30 0.89 27.32 4.97
C GLN A 30 1.13 28.51 4.03
N SER A 31 1.93 28.33 2.98
CA SER A 31 2.31 29.38 2.02
C SER A 31 1.51 29.32 0.72
N MET A 32 0.34 28.66 0.75
CA MET A 32 -0.55 28.55 -0.41
C MET A 32 -1.08 29.93 -0.80
N LEU A 33 -0.83 30.31 -2.05
CA LEU A 33 -1.34 31.54 -2.66
C LEU A 33 -2.72 31.30 -3.29
N LYS A 34 -2.85 30.19 -4.03
CA LYS A 34 -4.11 29.83 -4.70
C LYS A 34 -4.21 28.32 -4.90
N HIS A 35 -5.33 27.74 -4.48
CA HIS A 35 -5.64 26.35 -4.79
C HIS A 35 -6.01 26.21 -6.28
N SER A 36 -5.52 25.15 -6.95
CA SER A 36 -5.76 24.91 -8.38
C SER A 36 -7.18 24.45 -8.70
N GLY A 37 -7.85 23.88 -7.70
CA GLY A 37 -9.16 23.23 -7.81
C GLY A 37 -9.04 21.71 -7.95
N PHE A 38 -7.83 21.16 -7.95
CA PHE A 38 -7.59 19.74 -8.14
C PHE A 38 -6.95 19.09 -6.91
N ILE A 39 -7.24 17.80 -6.73
CA ILE A 39 -6.50 16.89 -5.88
C ILE A 39 -5.71 15.93 -6.78
N CYS A 40 -4.44 15.72 -6.43
CA CYS A 40 -3.58 14.73 -7.04
C CYS A 40 -3.64 13.41 -6.25
N LEU A 41 -3.94 12.32 -6.95
CA LEU A 41 -3.88 10.97 -6.40
C LEU A 41 -2.75 10.20 -7.07
N ASP A 42 -2.01 9.45 -6.25
CA ASP A 42 -1.01 8.49 -6.68
C ASP A 42 -1.52 7.08 -6.44
N ILE A 43 -1.42 6.24 -7.48
CA ILE A 43 -1.75 4.83 -7.44
C ILE A 43 -0.50 4.05 -7.85
N ASP A 44 0.14 3.41 -6.89
CA ASP A 44 1.34 2.60 -7.13
C ASP A 44 0.99 1.12 -7.26
N HIS A 45 1.57 0.43 -8.25
CA HIS A 45 1.34 -1.01 -8.46
C HIS A 45 1.69 -1.86 -7.24
N LYS A 46 2.79 -1.53 -6.55
CA LYS A 46 3.23 -2.24 -5.32
C LYS A 46 2.18 -2.25 -4.21
N ASP A 47 1.37 -1.19 -4.11
CA ASP A 47 0.34 -1.04 -3.08
C ASP A 47 -1.01 -1.59 -3.55
N ASN A 48 -1.09 -2.00 -4.83
CA ASN A 48 -2.30 -2.48 -5.50
C ASN A 48 -2.07 -3.84 -6.15
N CYS A 49 -1.18 -4.64 -5.57
CA CYS A 49 -0.79 -5.96 -6.02
C CYS A 49 -1.98 -6.95 -6.09
N ASN A 50 -3.09 -6.64 -5.39
CA ASN A 50 -4.34 -7.36 -5.41
C ASN A 50 -5.14 -7.20 -6.73
N LEU A 51 -4.81 -6.23 -7.57
CA LEU A 51 -5.51 -5.96 -8.83
C LEU A 51 -4.81 -6.66 -9.99
N GLN A 52 -5.41 -7.75 -10.50
CA GLN A 52 -4.85 -8.49 -11.64
C GLN A 52 -4.75 -7.63 -12.92
N ASN A 53 -5.70 -6.72 -13.11
CA ASN A 53 -5.78 -5.81 -14.25
C ASN A 53 -5.20 -4.43 -13.92
N PHE A 54 -4.24 -4.32 -13.01
CA PHE A 54 -3.67 -3.03 -12.60
C PHE A 54 -3.21 -2.18 -13.79
N PHE A 55 -2.53 -2.80 -14.77
CA PHE A 55 -2.03 -2.08 -15.95
C PHE A 55 -3.12 -1.60 -16.92
N GLU A 56 -4.36 -2.06 -16.75
CA GLU A 56 -5.54 -1.60 -17.48
C GLU A 56 -6.38 -0.61 -16.66
N LEU A 57 -5.98 -0.30 -15.42
CA LEU A 57 -6.75 0.49 -14.48
C LEU A 57 -7.10 1.88 -15.02
N LYS A 58 -6.24 2.47 -15.88
CA LYS A 58 -6.53 3.74 -16.57
C LYS A 58 -7.89 3.68 -17.32
N SER A 59 -8.21 2.57 -17.99
CA SER A 59 -9.49 2.40 -18.71
C SER A 59 -10.70 2.46 -17.76
N GLU A 60 -10.59 1.87 -16.57
CA GLU A 60 -11.65 1.93 -15.56
C GLU A 60 -11.75 3.30 -14.91
N LEU A 61 -10.60 3.93 -14.59
CA LEU A 61 -10.56 5.28 -14.02
C LEU A 61 -11.14 6.31 -14.98
N SER A 62 -10.91 6.18 -16.29
CA SER A 62 -11.48 7.04 -17.33
C SER A 62 -13.02 7.00 -17.40
N LYS A 63 -13.67 5.98 -16.81
CA LYS A 63 -15.14 5.92 -16.74
C LYS A 63 -15.70 6.75 -15.58
N ILE A 64 -14.87 7.15 -14.62
CA ILE A 64 -15.26 7.97 -13.48
C ILE A 64 -15.38 9.43 -13.94
N LYS A 65 -16.60 9.98 -13.89
CA LYS A 65 -16.90 11.35 -14.37
C LYS A 65 -16.11 12.46 -13.66
N GLN A 66 -15.60 12.17 -12.47
CA GLN A 66 -14.79 13.07 -11.66
C GLN A 66 -13.30 12.97 -11.98
N VAL A 67 -12.84 12.04 -12.82
CA VAL A 67 -11.43 11.99 -13.24
C VAL A 67 -11.23 13.00 -14.38
N ALA A 68 -10.39 14.01 -14.13
CA ALA A 68 -10.02 15.03 -15.11
C ALA A 68 -8.77 14.64 -15.91
N TYR A 69 -7.86 13.92 -15.28
CA TYR A 69 -6.64 13.42 -15.90
C TYR A 69 -6.27 12.07 -15.30
N CYS A 70 -5.79 11.14 -16.14
CA CYS A 70 -5.14 9.91 -15.69
C CYS A 70 -4.00 9.56 -16.64
N GLY A 71 -2.77 9.48 -16.12
CA GLY A 71 -1.59 9.11 -16.90
C GLY A 71 -0.58 8.31 -16.09
N LEU A 72 0.43 7.77 -16.73
CA LEU A 72 1.48 7.02 -16.04
C LEU A 72 2.31 7.90 -15.11
N SER A 73 2.74 7.32 -13.98
CA SER A 73 3.73 7.91 -13.08
C SER A 73 5.13 7.89 -13.69
N VAL A 74 6.10 8.57 -13.06
CA VAL A 74 7.48 8.68 -13.58
C VAL A 74 8.15 7.32 -13.80
N SER A 75 7.81 6.29 -13.02
CA SER A 75 8.35 4.94 -13.24
C SER A 75 7.67 4.18 -14.37
N GLY A 76 6.50 4.60 -14.85
CA GLY A 76 5.67 3.85 -15.80
C GLY A 76 4.90 2.68 -15.16
N GLU A 77 4.99 2.50 -13.84
CA GLU A 77 4.39 1.38 -13.11
C GLU A 77 3.22 1.80 -12.20
N GLY A 78 2.84 3.06 -12.22
CA GLY A 78 1.73 3.58 -11.43
C GLY A 78 0.96 4.63 -12.19
N TYR A 79 -0.09 5.16 -11.58
CA TYR A 79 -0.94 6.19 -12.17
C TYR A 79 -0.91 7.48 -11.38
N PHE A 80 -0.88 8.56 -12.15
CA PHE A 80 -1.15 9.91 -11.75
C PHE A 80 -2.61 10.23 -12.09
N VAL A 81 -3.43 10.56 -11.09
CA VAL A 81 -4.82 10.95 -11.32
C VAL A 81 -5.08 12.36 -10.78
N LEU A 82 -5.77 13.20 -11.55
CA LEU A 82 -6.30 14.48 -11.07
C LEU A 82 -7.81 14.43 -10.98
N ILE A 83 -8.34 14.87 -9.84
CA ILE A 83 -9.77 15.00 -9.59
C ILE A 83 -10.07 16.45 -9.22
N PRO A 84 -10.97 17.16 -9.94
CA PRO A 84 -11.41 18.48 -9.52
C PRO A 84 -12.28 18.34 -8.27
N VAL A 85 -12.22 19.31 -7.36
CA VAL A 85 -13.00 19.32 -6.11
C VAL A 85 -13.89 20.54 -6.02
N ALA A 86 -15.10 20.34 -5.49
CA ALA A 86 -16.08 21.41 -5.34
C ALA A 86 -15.73 22.39 -4.21
N TYR A 87 -14.97 21.95 -3.21
CA TYR A 87 -14.62 22.72 -2.01
C TYR A 87 -13.10 22.72 -1.78
N PRO A 88 -12.33 23.54 -2.53
CA PRO A 88 -10.87 23.66 -2.38
C PRO A 88 -10.39 23.88 -0.94
N GLU A 89 -11.15 24.62 -0.14
CA GLU A 89 -10.87 24.90 1.26
C GLU A 89 -10.98 23.67 2.17
N LYS A 90 -11.64 22.61 1.69
CA LYS A 90 -11.80 21.31 2.36
C LYS A 90 -10.90 20.24 1.76
N HIS A 91 -9.75 20.61 1.15
CA HIS A 91 -8.84 19.71 0.44
C HIS A 91 -8.59 18.38 1.18
N HIS A 92 -8.16 18.45 2.44
CA HIS A 92 -7.84 17.26 3.23
C HIS A 92 -9.07 16.36 3.47
N LEU A 93 -10.26 16.95 3.64
CA LEU A 93 -11.50 16.19 3.81
C LEU A 93 -11.91 15.51 2.49
N HIS A 94 -11.80 16.21 1.36
CA HIS A 94 -12.00 15.61 0.04
C HIS A 94 -11.01 14.47 -0.20
N PHE A 95 -9.73 14.67 0.12
CA PHE A 95 -8.72 13.63 0.00
C PHE A 95 -9.08 12.40 0.84
N GLN A 96 -9.47 12.59 2.11
CA GLN A 96 -9.91 11.49 2.97
C GLN A 96 -11.14 10.76 2.42
N ALA A 97 -12.12 11.48 1.86
CA ALA A 97 -13.28 10.86 1.22
C ALA A 97 -12.88 10.06 -0.05
N LEU A 98 -11.90 10.54 -0.81
CA LEU A 98 -11.34 9.83 -1.96
C LEU A 98 -10.58 8.57 -1.53
N LEU A 99 -9.80 8.62 -0.44
CA LEU A 99 -9.18 7.42 0.14
C LEU A 99 -10.23 6.34 0.45
N GLN A 100 -11.32 6.73 1.10
CA GLN A 100 -12.41 5.81 1.44
C GLN A 100 -13.11 5.27 0.18
N LEU A 101 -13.39 6.14 -0.79
CA LEU A 101 -14.07 5.77 -2.03
C LEU A 101 -13.26 4.75 -2.83
N PHE A 102 -11.97 5.01 -3.07
CA PHE A 102 -11.10 4.12 -3.83
C PHE A 102 -10.86 2.80 -3.09
N THR A 103 -10.77 2.83 -1.76
CA THR A 103 -10.70 1.60 -0.95
C THR A 103 -11.92 0.71 -1.16
N ASN A 104 -13.13 1.28 -1.30
CA ASN A 104 -14.33 0.49 -1.60
C ASN A 104 -14.29 -0.16 -2.99
N PHE A 105 -13.47 0.35 -3.91
CA PHE A 105 -13.18 -0.27 -5.21
C PHE A 105 -11.95 -1.19 -5.18
N ASN A 106 -11.43 -1.51 -3.99
CA ASN A 106 -10.20 -2.28 -3.79
C ASN A 106 -8.94 -1.64 -4.41
N ILE A 107 -8.95 -0.32 -4.61
CA ILE A 107 -7.82 0.47 -5.08
C ILE A 107 -7.23 1.24 -3.89
N ARG A 108 -5.95 1.07 -3.63
CA ARG A 108 -5.19 1.78 -2.60
C ARG A 108 -4.52 3.00 -3.20
N LEU A 109 -4.73 4.14 -2.55
CA LEU A 109 -4.06 5.40 -2.85
C LEU A 109 -2.92 5.64 -1.85
N ASP A 110 -1.85 6.33 -2.26
CA ASP A 110 -0.81 6.77 -1.32
C ASP A 110 -1.41 7.76 -0.31
N GLN A 111 -1.54 7.33 0.95
CA GLN A 111 -2.11 8.13 2.04
C GLN A 111 -1.33 9.44 2.29
N LYS A 112 -0.07 9.52 1.86
CA LYS A 112 0.78 10.70 2.06
C LYS A 112 0.55 11.78 1.01
N CYS A 113 -0.31 11.55 0.00
CA CYS A 113 -0.54 12.50 -1.10
C CYS A 113 -1.56 13.62 -0.79
N GLY A 114 -2.10 13.67 0.42
CA GLY A 114 -3.13 14.67 0.80
C GLY A 114 -2.63 16.07 1.09
N ASN A 115 -1.31 16.29 1.11
CA ASN A 115 -0.72 17.59 1.44
C ASN A 115 -0.86 18.56 0.26
N LEU A 116 -1.18 19.83 0.54
CA LEU A 116 -1.40 20.85 -0.49
C LEU A 116 -0.14 21.12 -1.34
N SER A 117 1.01 21.21 -0.70
CA SER A 117 2.30 21.52 -1.32
C SER A 117 3.03 20.28 -1.88
N ARG A 118 2.33 19.16 -2.05
CA ARG A 118 2.92 17.91 -2.56
C ARG A 118 3.54 18.16 -3.94
N LEU A 119 4.85 17.95 -4.03
CA LEU A 119 5.56 17.97 -5.30
C LEU A 119 5.25 16.72 -6.11
N ARG A 120 5.16 16.94 -7.42
CA ARG A 120 5.08 15.87 -8.41
C ARG A 120 6.05 16.15 -9.55
N GLY A 121 6.98 15.23 -9.77
CA GLY A 121 7.87 15.26 -10.93
C GLY A 121 7.09 15.01 -12.22
N TYR A 122 7.50 15.68 -13.30
CA TYR A 122 6.90 15.50 -14.62
C TYR A 122 7.01 14.04 -15.08
N SER A 123 5.90 13.48 -15.54
CA SER A 123 5.85 12.18 -16.19
C SER A 123 5.30 12.31 -17.62
N TRP A 124 5.63 11.33 -18.45
CA TRP A 124 5.22 11.27 -19.85
C TRP A 124 4.36 10.02 -20.07
N ASP A 125 3.18 10.21 -20.64
CA ASP A 125 2.27 9.14 -21.08
C ASP A 125 1.60 9.61 -22.38
N PRO A 126 1.96 9.04 -23.55
CA PRO A 126 1.37 9.42 -24.83
C PRO A 126 -0.11 9.05 -24.94
N GLU A 127 -0.59 8.14 -24.09
CA GLU A 127 -1.98 7.71 -24.04
C GLU A 127 -2.68 8.23 -22.77
N ALA A 128 -2.19 9.32 -22.18
CA ALA A 128 -2.82 9.92 -21.02
C ALA A 128 -4.28 10.31 -21.33
N TYR A 129 -5.17 10.04 -20.38
CA TYR A 129 -6.56 10.42 -20.47
C TYR A 129 -6.75 11.87 -20.00
N PHE A 130 -7.55 12.63 -20.76
CA PHE A 130 -7.94 14.00 -20.45
C PHE A 130 -9.46 14.15 -20.55
N ASN A 131 -10.05 14.75 -19.51
CA ASN A 131 -11.45 15.09 -19.46
C ASN A 131 -11.63 16.52 -18.94
N HIS A 132 -11.71 17.45 -19.88
CA HIS A 132 -11.94 18.87 -19.57
C HIS A 132 -13.35 19.14 -19.03
N ALA A 133 -14.28 18.19 -19.15
CA ALA A 133 -15.64 18.26 -18.63
C ALA A 133 -15.83 17.47 -17.32
N ALA A 134 -14.74 17.11 -16.64
CA ALA A 134 -14.82 16.36 -15.38
C ALA A 134 -15.61 17.13 -14.33
N ILE A 135 -16.53 16.42 -13.66
CA ILE A 135 -17.42 17.01 -12.67
C ILE A 135 -16.66 17.11 -11.34
N PRO A 136 -16.67 18.27 -10.65
CA PRO A 136 -16.03 18.41 -9.35
C PRO A 136 -16.58 17.40 -8.33
N PHE A 137 -15.66 16.71 -7.64
CA PHE A 137 -15.98 15.82 -6.54
C PHE A 137 -16.49 16.62 -5.34
N THR A 138 -17.63 16.20 -4.79
CA THR A 138 -18.34 16.87 -3.69
C THR A 138 -18.27 16.10 -2.38
N GLY A 139 -17.73 14.87 -2.38
CA GLY A 139 -17.76 13.96 -1.24
C GLY A 139 -16.91 14.45 -0.08
N LEU A 140 -17.46 14.37 1.13
CA LEU A 140 -16.74 14.60 2.38
C LEU A 140 -16.80 13.32 3.22
N PRO A 141 -15.86 13.12 4.18
CA PRO A 141 -15.84 11.94 5.01
C PRO A 141 -17.17 11.80 5.73
N LYS A 142 -17.80 10.63 5.65
CA LYS A 142 -18.96 10.34 6.49
C LYS A 142 -18.46 10.29 7.94
N PRO A 143 -19.20 10.86 8.92
CA PRO A 143 -18.90 10.64 10.32
C PRO A 143 -18.77 9.13 10.55
N MET A 144 -17.60 8.68 10.96
CA MET A 144 -17.42 7.27 11.29
C MET A 144 -18.33 6.98 12.48
N ALA A 145 -19.42 6.25 12.26
CA ALA A 145 -19.96 5.43 13.32
C ALA A 145 -18.78 4.55 13.80
N PRO A 146 -18.57 4.38 15.13
CA PRO A 146 -17.52 3.51 15.63
C PRO A 146 -17.63 2.18 14.89
N ALA A 147 -16.53 1.76 14.24
CA ALA A 147 -16.53 0.53 13.47
C ALA A 147 -17.12 -0.57 14.35
N PRO A 148 -18.11 -1.36 13.86
CA PRO A 148 -18.58 -2.48 14.64
C PRO A 148 -17.35 -3.36 14.90
N ASN A 149 -16.99 -3.49 16.18
CA ASN A 149 -16.07 -4.51 16.66
C ASN A 149 -16.66 -5.84 16.22
N LYS A 150 -16.33 -6.31 15.01
CA LYS A 150 -16.65 -7.68 14.61
C LYS A 150 -15.75 -8.54 15.47
N PRO A 151 -16.28 -9.22 16.50
CA PRO A 151 -15.45 -10.07 17.30
C PRO A 151 -14.97 -11.21 16.40
N PHE A 152 -13.68 -11.48 16.47
CA PHE A 152 -12.98 -12.53 15.73
C PHE A 152 -13.31 -13.91 16.32
N SER A 153 -14.60 -14.20 16.53
CA SER A 153 -15.14 -15.37 17.23
C SER A 153 -14.93 -16.70 16.48
N SER A 154 -14.40 -16.70 15.26
CA SER A 154 -14.16 -17.93 14.50
C SER A 154 -12.83 -18.62 14.84
N TYR A 155 -11.91 -17.95 15.57
CA TYR A 155 -10.60 -18.53 15.89
C TYR A 155 -10.62 -19.51 17.05
N ALA A 156 -11.59 -19.38 17.96
CA ALA A 156 -11.78 -20.32 19.06
C ALA A 156 -12.13 -21.75 18.58
N LYS A 157 -12.53 -21.94 17.31
CA LYS A 157 -12.80 -23.27 16.72
C LYS A 157 -11.58 -23.94 16.08
N HIS A 158 -10.45 -23.26 15.92
CA HIS A 158 -9.26 -23.77 15.22
C HIS A 158 -7.99 -23.80 16.08
N GLN A 159 -8.13 -23.89 17.40
CA GLN A 159 -6.99 -24.22 18.27
C GLN A 159 -6.36 -25.53 17.78
N GLY A 160 -5.16 -25.44 17.19
CA GLY A 160 -4.37 -26.60 16.75
C GLY A 160 -3.91 -26.62 15.28
N ASN A 161 -4.38 -25.73 14.40
CA ASN A 161 -3.90 -25.71 13.00
C ASN A 161 -3.13 -24.43 12.64
N ASN A 162 -1.83 -24.43 12.96
CA ASN A 162 -0.88 -23.37 12.63
C ASN A 162 -0.89 -22.99 11.13
N GLN A 163 -1.16 -23.95 10.25
CA GLN A 163 -1.22 -23.70 8.80
C GLN A 163 -2.38 -22.77 8.44
N VAL A 164 -3.57 -23.03 8.98
CA VAL A 164 -4.77 -22.18 8.76
C VAL A 164 -4.52 -20.77 9.27
N LEU A 165 -3.90 -20.64 10.44
CA LEU A 165 -3.56 -19.33 11.01
C LEU A 165 -2.63 -18.54 10.10
N VAL A 166 -1.53 -19.16 9.66
CA VAL A 166 -0.56 -18.53 8.75
C VAL A 166 -1.21 -18.13 7.43
N GLU A 167 -2.06 -18.97 6.85
CA GLU A 167 -2.79 -18.64 5.62
C GLU A 167 -3.73 -17.45 5.79
N ILE A 168 -4.39 -17.29 6.93
CA ILE A 168 -5.25 -16.11 7.14
C ILE A 168 -4.42 -14.84 7.28
N ILE A 169 -3.32 -14.90 8.05
CA ILE A 169 -2.40 -13.77 8.19
C ILE A 169 -1.82 -13.40 6.81
N LEU A 170 -1.38 -14.39 6.04
CA LEU A 170 -0.88 -14.22 4.68
C LEU A 170 -1.93 -13.58 3.77
N LYS A 171 -3.16 -14.10 3.74
CA LYS A 171 -4.23 -13.49 2.93
C LYS A 171 -4.47 -12.03 3.29
N HIS A 172 -4.42 -11.69 4.56
CA HIS A 172 -4.56 -10.30 4.99
C HIS A 172 -3.38 -9.45 4.50
N ILE A 173 -2.15 -9.90 4.72
CA ILE A 173 -0.92 -9.23 4.27
C ILE A 173 -0.92 -9.06 2.75
N GLU A 174 -1.27 -10.10 2.00
CA GLU A 174 -1.31 -10.10 0.54
C GLU A 174 -2.42 -9.19 0.00
N SER A 175 -3.62 -9.22 0.58
CA SER A 175 -4.71 -8.31 0.20
C SER A 175 -4.43 -6.84 0.56
N HIS A 176 -3.47 -6.58 1.45
CA HIS A 176 -3.09 -5.25 1.91
C HIS A 176 -1.70 -4.81 1.47
N CYS A 177 -0.99 -5.65 0.70
CA CYS A 177 0.41 -5.50 0.29
C CYS A 177 1.32 -4.98 1.44
N LEU A 178 1.15 -5.52 2.66
CA LEU A 178 1.85 -5.04 3.85
C LEU A 178 3.28 -5.61 3.92
N ASP A 179 4.27 -4.72 4.02
CA ASP A 179 5.63 -5.14 4.35
C ASP A 179 5.82 -5.27 5.86
N ILE A 180 5.81 -6.52 6.34
CA ILE A 180 6.10 -6.84 7.75
C ILE A 180 7.57 -7.23 7.98
N THR A 181 8.41 -7.09 6.96
CA THR A 181 9.78 -7.63 6.90
C THR A 181 10.86 -6.56 6.79
N ALA A 182 10.51 -5.28 6.92
CA ALA A 182 11.43 -4.15 6.85
C ALA A 182 12.53 -4.17 7.93
N ASP A 183 12.25 -4.71 9.11
CA ASP A 183 13.25 -4.93 10.15
C ASP A 183 13.88 -6.33 10.00
N TYR A 184 15.21 -6.39 9.88
CA TYR A 184 15.95 -7.63 9.69
C TYR A 184 15.74 -8.65 10.83
N ASN A 185 15.71 -8.19 12.08
CA ASN A 185 15.55 -9.07 13.23
C ASN A 185 14.13 -9.65 13.27
N VAL A 186 13.14 -8.84 12.93
CA VAL A 186 11.75 -9.28 12.78
C VAL A 186 11.63 -10.30 11.65
N TRP A 187 12.16 -10.00 10.47
CA TRP A 187 12.16 -10.88 9.30
C TRP A 187 12.80 -12.23 9.60
N PHE A 188 14.00 -12.22 10.19
CA PHE A 188 14.71 -13.45 10.57
C PHE A 188 13.94 -14.25 11.63
N SER A 189 13.33 -13.58 12.60
CA SER A 189 12.52 -14.25 13.64
C SER A 189 11.28 -14.93 13.06
N ILE A 190 10.59 -14.29 12.11
CA ILE A 190 9.49 -14.90 11.35
C ILE A 190 9.99 -16.15 10.61
N GLY A 191 11.15 -16.07 9.95
CA GLY A 191 11.77 -17.21 9.27
C GLY A 191 12.01 -18.40 10.21
N CYS A 192 12.60 -18.16 11.38
CA CYS A 192 12.81 -19.20 12.40
C CYS A 192 11.50 -19.80 12.94
N ASN A 193 10.46 -18.97 13.14
CA ASN A 193 9.14 -19.42 13.58
C ASN A 193 8.49 -20.36 12.55
N LEU A 194 8.55 -19.99 11.26
CA LEU A 194 8.04 -20.81 10.16
C LEU A 194 8.85 -22.10 9.97
N ALA A 195 10.18 -22.02 10.04
CA ALA A 195 11.05 -23.19 9.93
C ALA A 195 10.80 -24.19 11.07
N SER A 196 10.61 -23.71 12.31
CA SER A 196 10.34 -24.57 13.46
C SER A 196 8.93 -25.17 13.42
N SER A 197 7.96 -24.47 12.83
CA SER A 197 6.55 -24.92 12.78
C SER A 197 6.24 -25.81 11.57
N PHE A 198 6.93 -25.63 10.44
CA PHE A 198 6.60 -26.29 9.16
C PHE A 198 7.80 -26.91 8.44
N GLY A 199 9.01 -26.83 9.00
CA GLY A 199 10.22 -27.28 8.33
C GLY A 199 10.39 -26.64 6.95
N HIS A 200 10.78 -27.45 5.96
CA HIS A 200 10.97 -26.99 4.58
C HIS A 200 9.70 -26.41 3.94
N ALA A 201 8.50 -26.88 4.34
CA ALA A 201 7.23 -26.37 3.79
C ALA A 201 7.00 -24.88 4.15
N GLY A 202 7.57 -24.42 5.28
CA GLY A 202 7.50 -23.03 5.73
C GLY A 202 8.21 -22.04 4.80
N ARG A 203 9.05 -22.53 3.87
CA ARG A 203 9.76 -21.69 2.91
C ARG A 203 8.80 -20.91 2.03
N SER A 204 7.75 -21.57 1.53
CA SER A 204 6.73 -20.93 0.69
C SER A 204 6.08 -19.73 1.39
N TYR A 205 5.76 -19.87 2.68
CA TYR A 205 5.24 -18.79 3.53
C TYR A 205 6.25 -17.67 3.72
N TYR A 206 7.52 -18.01 3.91
CA TYR A 206 8.56 -17.02 4.08
C TYR A 206 8.72 -16.13 2.82
N HIS A 207 8.69 -16.71 1.63
CA HIS A 207 8.70 -15.94 0.38
C HIS A 207 7.45 -15.06 0.23
N ARG A 208 6.26 -15.61 0.50
CA ARG A 208 5.00 -14.87 0.41
C ARG A 208 4.94 -13.67 1.36
N LEU A 209 5.56 -13.75 2.53
CA LEU A 209 5.69 -12.61 3.46
C LEU A 209 6.75 -11.61 2.99
N SER A 210 7.87 -12.09 2.46
CA SER A 210 9.03 -11.25 2.10
C SER A 210 8.84 -10.46 0.80
N GLN A 211 7.93 -10.90 -0.08
CA GLN A 211 7.78 -10.32 -1.43
C GLN A 211 7.38 -8.84 -1.45
N PHE A 212 6.81 -8.32 -0.36
CA PHE A 212 6.40 -6.92 -0.25
C PHE A 212 7.56 -5.98 0.13
N HIS A 213 8.70 -6.53 0.55
CA HIS A 213 9.88 -5.72 0.85
C HIS A 213 10.56 -5.22 -0.42
N SER A 214 10.90 -3.94 -0.46
CA SER A 214 11.49 -3.30 -1.65
C SER A 214 12.84 -3.90 -2.10
N ALA A 215 13.57 -4.56 -1.21
CA ALA A 215 14.84 -5.24 -1.49
C ALA A 215 14.71 -6.77 -1.62
N TYR A 216 13.49 -7.30 -1.72
CA TYR A 216 13.24 -8.74 -1.84
C TYR A 216 13.99 -9.34 -3.03
N LYS A 217 14.70 -10.43 -2.76
CA LYS A 217 15.37 -11.27 -3.77
C LYS A 217 15.09 -12.73 -3.44
N PRO A 218 14.56 -13.53 -4.39
CA PRO A 218 14.28 -14.94 -4.14
C PRO A 218 15.49 -15.72 -3.61
N SER A 219 16.66 -15.57 -4.24
CA SER A 219 17.89 -16.28 -3.85
C SER A 219 18.38 -15.94 -2.44
N GLU A 220 18.30 -14.67 -2.02
CA GLU A 220 18.68 -14.29 -0.65
C GLU A 220 17.65 -14.79 0.37
N THR A 221 16.38 -14.81 0.00
CA THR A 221 15.30 -15.31 0.85
C THR A 221 15.44 -16.82 1.06
N ASP A 222 15.76 -17.57 0.01
CA ASP A 222 16.10 -19.00 0.08
C ASP A 222 17.27 -19.24 1.03
N ARG A 223 18.39 -18.55 0.80
CA ARG A 223 19.61 -18.66 1.62
C ARG A 223 19.33 -18.36 3.09
N LYS A 224 18.51 -17.34 3.36
CA LYS A 224 18.13 -16.96 4.72
C LYS A 224 17.20 -17.98 5.36
N PHE A 225 16.28 -18.58 4.61
CA PHE A 225 15.44 -19.65 5.15
C PHE A 225 16.25 -20.91 5.45
N ASP A 226 17.29 -21.22 4.68
CA ASP A 226 18.23 -22.31 4.99
C ASP A 226 18.99 -22.07 6.30
N GLU A 227 19.37 -20.83 6.59
CA GLU A 227 19.94 -20.45 7.90
C GLU A 227 18.91 -20.66 9.03
N CYS A 228 17.64 -20.34 8.81
CA CYS A 228 16.56 -20.54 9.78
C CYS A 228 16.31 -22.02 10.06
N LEU A 229 16.30 -22.87 9.02
CA LEU A 229 16.13 -24.32 9.15
C LEU A 229 17.23 -24.96 9.99
N LYS A 230 18.47 -24.49 9.86
CA LYS A 230 19.61 -24.98 10.68
C LYS A 230 19.48 -24.62 12.15
N LYS A 231 18.78 -23.54 12.47
CA LYS A 231 18.56 -23.06 13.85
C LYS A 231 17.23 -23.49 14.44
N ALA A 232 16.35 -24.09 13.64
CA ALA A 232 15.02 -24.48 14.07
C ALA A 232 15.11 -25.64 15.07
N VAL A 233 14.57 -25.43 16.27
CA VAL A 233 14.43 -26.47 17.29
C VAL A 233 12.98 -26.94 17.27
N THR A 234 12.75 -28.18 16.86
CA THR A 234 11.40 -28.77 16.69
C THR A 234 10.59 -28.84 17.99
N SER A 235 11.22 -28.78 19.17
CA SER A 235 10.55 -28.78 20.47
C SER A 235 10.03 -27.40 20.94
N GLN A 236 10.23 -26.32 20.16
CA GLN A 236 9.76 -24.96 20.47
C GLN A 236 9.02 -24.29 19.29
N ALA A 237 8.19 -25.04 18.55
CA ALA A 237 7.38 -24.50 17.46
C ALA A 237 6.40 -23.42 17.96
N SER A 238 6.79 -22.16 17.84
CA SER A 238 5.98 -20.99 18.18
C SER A 238 5.94 -20.03 16.99
N LEU A 239 4.74 -19.62 16.60
CA LEU A 239 4.49 -18.55 15.63
C LEU A 239 4.44 -17.17 16.29
N GLY A 240 5.00 -17.03 17.49
CA GLY A 240 4.83 -15.87 18.37
C GLY A 240 5.13 -14.53 17.70
N THR A 241 6.21 -14.42 16.93
CA THR A 241 6.54 -13.15 16.25
C THR A 241 5.51 -12.79 15.19
N LEU A 242 5.13 -13.75 14.35
CA LEU A 242 4.12 -13.52 13.30
C LEU A 242 2.75 -13.19 13.89
N ILE A 243 2.37 -13.86 14.99
CA ILE A 243 1.13 -13.59 15.74
C ILE A 243 1.13 -12.19 16.35
N ASN A 244 2.23 -11.78 16.98
CA ASN A 244 2.33 -10.45 17.60
C ASN A 244 2.24 -9.32 16.57
N ILE A 245 2.83 -9.50 15.40
CA ILE A 245 2.70 -8.56 14.28
C ILE A 245 1.26 -8.54 13.77
N ALA A 246 0.62 -9.70 13.60
CA ALA A 246 -0.78 -9.74 13.19
C ALA A 246 -1.71 -9.06 14.21
N LYS A 247 -1.39 -9.12 15.51
CA LYS A 247 -2.08 -8.35 16.56
C LYS A 247 -1.89 -6.85 16.41
N SER A 248 -0.64 -6.38 16.24
CA SER A 248 -0.36 -4.94 16.14
C SER A 248 -0.95 -4.30 14.88
N LEU A 249 -1.10 -5.09 13.81
CA LEU A 249 -1.78 -4.69 12.57
C LEU A 249 -3.31 -4.75 12.67
N GLY A 250 -3.88 -5.15 13.82
CA GLY A 250 -5.32 -5.28 14.00
C GLY A 250 -5.94 -6.47 13.25
N ILE A 251 -5.12 -7.38 12.71
CA ILE A 251 -5.57 -8.61 12.03
C ILE A 251 -6.20 -9.57 13.05
N MET A 252 -5.73 -9.54 14.31
CA MET A 252 -6.18 -10.39 15.39
C MET A 252 -6.51 -9.58 16.66
N ALA A 253 -7.67 -8.93 16.68
CA ALA A 253 -8.19 -8.35 17.93
C ALA A 253 -8.65 -9.48 18.88
N ASN A 254 -8.06 -9.53 20.08
CA ASN A 254 -8.34 -10.45 21.19
C ASN A 254 -7.90 -11.92 21.00
N TYR A 255 -6.59 -12.16 20.86
CA TYR A 255 -5.99 -13.47 21.18
C TYR A 255 -5.34 -13.39 22.57
N SER A 256 -6.04 -13.92 23.57
CA SER A 256 -5.45 -14.28 24.87
C SER A 256 -4.95 -15.73 24.78
N PRO A 257 -3.76 -16.03 25.34
CA PRO A 257 -3.17 -17.37 25.29
C PRO A 257 -4.06 -18.44 25.93
#